data_AF-A0AA87F6A1-F1
#
_entry.id   AF-A0AA87F6A1-F1
#
_cell.length_a   1.000
_cell.length_b   1.000
_cell.length_c   1.000
_cell.angle_alpha   90.00
_cell.angle_beta   90.00
_cell.angle_gamma   90.00
#
_symmetry.space_group_name_H-M   'P 1'
#
loop_
_entity.id
_entity.type
_entity.pdbx_description
1 polymer ?
#
loop_
_entity_poly.entity_id
_entity_poly.type
_entity_poly.pdbx_seq_one_letter_code
_entity_poly.pdbx_strand_id
1 'polypeptide(L)'
;MNKKIFFNIVIQLLTFIRYGLIALTGLIMLALLILLIGGKPIQNSLRLDVPLPIIVIILIISILLVACFIYMATILKKLLINFQTGTIFSTENVVYTKIILGTLIVWTSIQFASAFFLSYLDLKNVSDLYDFSLSDYFINGVLIIIALLAKMVLEKGVLLQAENDEII
;
A
#
# COMPACT_ATOMS: atom_id res chain seq x y z
N MET A 1 -15.84 19.32 16.34
CA MET A 1 -16.11 17.90 16.03
C MET A 1 -15.48 17.04 17.12
N ASN A 2 -16.23 16.12 17.73
CA ASN A 2 -15.70 15.26 18.81
C ASN A 2 -14.58 14.36 18.25
N LYS A 3 -13.39 14.36 18.86
CA LYS A 3 -12.22 13.58 18.42
C LYS A 3 -12.57 12.10 18.18
N LYS A 4 -13.44 11.53 19.03
CA LYS A 4 -13.91 10.15 18.91
C LYS A 4 -14.74 9.90 17.65
N ILE A 5 -15.54 10.89 17.22
CA ILE A 5 -16.35 10.84 16.00
C ILE A 5 -15.44 10.89 14.77
N PHE A 6 -14.43 11.78 14.78
CA PHE A 6 -13.45 11.87 13.69
C PHE A 6 -12.75 10.53 13.44
N PHE A 7 -12.13 9.94 14.47
CA PHE A 7 -11.44 8.65 14.33
C PHE A 7 -12.37 7.55 13.84
N ASN A 8 -13.61 7.52 14.33
CA ASN A 8 -14.58 6.52 13.91
C ASN A 8 -14.92 6.62 12.41
N ILE A 9 -15.11 7.85 11.90
CA ILE A 9 -15.34 8.09 10.47
C ILE A 9 -14.14 7.62 9.64
N VAL A 10 -12.92 7.99 10.05
CA VAL A 10 -11.69 7.59 9.33
C VAL A 10 -11.52 6.07 9.34
N ILE A 11 -11.77 5.41 10.48
CA ILE A 11 -11.69 3.95 10.61
C ILE A 11 -12.73 3.25 9.72
N GLN A 12 -13.95 3.76 9.66
CA GLN A 12 -15.01 3.22 8.79
C GLN A 12 -14.66 3.39 7.31
N LEU A 13 -14.19 4.58 6.92
CA LEU A 13 -13.73 4.85 5.56
C LEU A 13 -12.59 3.91 5.16
N LEU A 14 -11.59 3.74 6.02
CA LEU A 14 -10.47 2.84 5.79
C LEU A 14 -10.92 1.38 5.66
N THR A 15 -11.92 0.98 6.46
CA THR A 15 -12.52 -0.35 6.38
C THR A 15 -13.24 -0.55 5.05
N PHE A 16 -14.02 0.43 4.59
CA PHE A 16 -14.70 0.41 3.31
C PHE A 16 -13.70 0.30 2.14
N ILE A 17 -12.68 1.15 2.13
CA ILE A 17 -11.61 1.12 1.12
C ILE A 17 -10.95 -0.27 1.09
N ARG A 18 -10.63 -0.84 2.26
CA ARG A 18 -10.01 -2.17 2.35
C ARG A 18 -10.87 -3.26 1.71
N TYR A 19 -12.18 -3.27 1.95
CA TYR A 19 -13.07 -4.24 1.32
C TYR A 19 -13.18 -4.02 -0.19
N GLY A 20 -13.20 -2.76 -0.65
CA GLY A 20 -13.11 -2.43 -2.08
C GLY A 20 -11.84 -2.97 -2.73
N LEU A 21 -10.69 -2.83 -2.06
CA LEU A 21 -9.41 -3.37 -2.54
C LEU A 21 -9.42 -4.90 -2.57
N ILE A 22 -9.99 -5.57 -1.57
CA ILE A 22 -10.13 -7.04 -1.57
C ILE A 22 -10.98 -7.50 -2.76
N ALA A 23 -12.11 -6.82 -3.02
CA ALA A 23 -12.95 -7.11 -4.18
C ALA A 23 -12.20 -6.90 -5.50
N LEU A 24 -11.43 -5.81 -5.61
CA LEU A 24 -10.57 -5.55 -6.77
C LEU A 24 -9.55 -6.66 -6.98
N THR A 25 -8.87 -7.13 -5.93
CA THR A 25 -7.95 -8.28 -6.02
C THR A 25 -8.68 -9.53 -6.53
N GLY A 26 -9.91 -9.78 -6.07
CA GLY A 26 -10.75 -10.87 -6.57
C GLY A 26 -11.02 -10.77 -8.08
N LEU A 27 -11.32 -9.57 -8.58
CA LEU A 27 -11.52 -9.33 -10.02
C LEU A 27 -10.23 -9.54 -10.82
N ILE A 28 -9.09 -9.06 -10.32
CA ILE A 28 -7.78 -9.26 -10.97
C ILE A 28 -7.42 -10.75 -11.02
N MET A 29 -7.67 -11.49 -9.93
CA MET A 29 -7.45 -12.94 -9.87
C MET A 29 -8.36 -13.71 -10.84
N LEU A 30 -9.63 -13.30 -10.96
CA LEU A 30 -10.56 -13.89 -11.94
C LEU A 30 -10.07 -13.64 -13.37
N ALA A 31 -9.65 -12.41 -13.68
CA ALA A 31 -9.09 -12.08 -14.99
C ALA A 31 -7.84 -12.91 -15.30
N LEU A 32 -6.96 -13.08 -14.32
CA LEU A 32 -5.76 -13.92 -14.44
C LEU A 32 -6.14 -15.39 -14.73
N LEU A 33 -7.11 -15.94 -14.00
CA LEU A 33 -7.58 -17.32 -14.20
C LEU A 33 -8.17 -17.52 -15.61
N ILE A 34 -9.02 -16.60 -16.05
CA ILE A 34 -9.62 -16.61 -17.39
C ILE A 34 -8.52 -16.59 -18.47
N LEU A 35 -7.52 -15.72 -18.33
CA LEU A 35 -6.38 -15.63 -19.25
C LEU A 35 -5.54 -16.91 -19.28
N LEU A 36 -5.27 -17.52 -18.12
CA LEU A 36 -4.48 -18.75 -18.02
C LEU A 36 -5.20 -19.96 -18.63
N ILE A 37 -6.52 -20.07 -18.44
CA ILE A 37 -7.33 -21.17 -18.99
C ILE A 37 -7.59 -20.96 -20.49
N GLY A 38 -7.99 -19.75 -20.88
CA GLY A 38 -8.42 -19.46 -22.23
C GLY A 38 -7.30 -19.12 -23.21
N GLY A 39 -6.09 -18.82 -22.73
CA GLY A 39 -4.87 -18.65 -23.53
C GLY A 39 -5.01 -17.65 -24.70
N LYS A 40 -4.41 -18.00 -25.85
CA LYS A 40 -4.38 -17.16 -27.06
C LYS A 40 -5.77 -16.79 -27.61
N PRO A 41 -6.79 -17.68 -27.63
CA PRO A 41 -8.14 -17.31 -28.04
C PRO A 41 -8.71 -16.10 -27.30
N ILE A 42 -8.58 -16.06 -25.97
CA ILE A 42 -9.07 -14.93 -25.16
C ILE A 42 -8.20 -13.70 -25.38
N GLN A 43 -6.88 -13.85 -25.45
CA GLN A 43 -5.97 -12.75 -25.75
C GLN A 43 -6.34 -12.03 -27.07
N ASN A 44 -6.61 -12.81 -28.13
CA ASN A 44 -7.01 -12.29 -29.43
C ASN A 44 -8.39 -11.62 -29.38
N SER A 45 -9.31 -12.18 -28.59
CA SER A 45 -10.66 -11.63 -28.41
C SER A 45 -10.64 -10.28 -27.68
N LEU A 46 -9.69 -10.12 -26.74
CA LEU A 46 -9.44 -8.87 -26.00
C LEU A 46 -8.52 -7.90 -26.75
N ARG A 47 -8.04 -8.25 -27.95
CA ARG A 47 -7.14 -7.43 -28.78
C ARG A 47 -5.88 -6.98 -28.02
N LEU A 48 -5.32 -7.87 -27.21
CA LEU A 48 -4.10 -7.60 -26.44
C LEU A 48 -2.86 -7.93 -27.26
N ASP A 49 -2.22 -6.90 -27.81
CA ASP A 49 -0.96 -7.00 -28.58
C ASP A 49 0.30 -7.18 -27.69
N VAL A 50 0.13 -7.67 -26.47
CA VAL A 50 1.20 -7.91 -25.50
C VAL A 50 1.34 -9.41 -25.27
N PRO A 51 2.55 -10.00 -25.31
CA PRO A 51 2.75 -11.42 -25.02
C PRO A 51 2.11 -11.87 -23.69
N LEU A 52 1.42 -13.01 -23.71
CA LEU A 52 0.72 -13.56 -22.54
C LEU A 52 1.58 -13.61 -21.25
N PRO A 53 2.88 -14.01 -21.27
CA PRO A 53 3.71 -14.01 -20.06
C PRO A 53 3.86 -12.61 -19.44
N ILE A 54 3.92 -11.57 -20.27
CA ILE A 54 4.06 -10.18 -19.82
C ILE A 54 2.75 -9.71 -19.17
N ILE A 55 1.59 -10.04 -19.76
CA ILE A 55 0.28 -9.75 -19.17
C ILE A 55 0.17 -10.39 -17.78
N VAL A 56 0.58 -11.65 -17.65
CA VAL A 56 0.59 -12.37 -16.36
C VAL A 56 1.49 -11.66 -15.35
N ILE A 57 2.69 -11.24 -15.74
CA ILE A 57 3.60 -10.47 -14.86
C ILE A 57 2.94 -9.17 -14.38
N ILE A 58 2.30 -8.40 -15.27
CA ILE A 58 1.61 -7.14 -14.92
C ILE A 58 0.49 -7.40 -13.91
N LEU A 59 -0.31 -8.45 -14.11
CA LEU A 59 -1.38 -8.82 -13.18
C LEU A 59 -0.83 -9.23 -11.81
N ILE A 60 0.27 -9.99 -11.77
CA ILE A 60 0.94 -10.37 -10.52
C ILE A 60 1.47 -9.15 -9.77
N ILE A 61 2.15 -8.22 -10.47
CA ILE A 61 2.62 -6.95 -9.91
C ILE A 61 1.43 -6.17 -9.33
N SER A 62 0.32 -6.09 -10.07
CA SER A 62 -0.90 -5.40 -9.63
C SER A 62 -1.47 -6.01 -8.33
N ILE A 63 -1.53 -7.35 -8.25
CA ILE A 63 -1.97 -8.06 -7.03
C ILE A 63 -1.04 -7.72 -5.85
N LEU A 64 0.28 -7.73 -6.08
CA LEU A 64 1.26 -7.44 -5.04
C LEU A 64 1.13 -6.01 -4.51
N LEU A 65 0.96 -5.03 -5.39
CA LEU A 65 0.75 -3.63 -5.02
C LEU A 65 -0.53 -3.44 -4.19
N VAL A 66 -1.64 -4.07 -4.61
CA VAL A 66 -2.91 -4.01 -3.86
C VAL A 66 -2.78 -4.71 -2.50
N ALA A 67 -2.05 -5.83 -2.43
CA ALA A 67 -1.80 -6.53 -1.18
C ALA A 67 -1.02 -5.66 -0.17
N CYS A 68 -0.01 -4.91 -0.62
CA CYS A 68 0.70 -3.93 0.21
C CYS A 68 -0.27 -2.88 0.78
N PHE A 69 -1.18 -2.35 -0.03
CA PHE A 69 -2.19 -1.39 0.44
C PHE A 69 -3.15 -1.99 1.47
N ILE A 70 -3.64 -3.21 1.25
CA ILE A 70 -4.53 -3.91 2.20
C ILE A 70 -3.83 -4.13 3.54
N TYR A 71 -2.56 -4.54 3.49
CA TYR A 71 -1.75 -4.74 4.68
C TYR A 71 -1.53 -3.43 5.43
N MET A 72 -1.12 -2.37 4.73
CA MET A 72 -0.91 -1.03 5.30
C MET A 72 -2.20 -0.48 5.93
N ALA A 73 -3.34 -0.59 5.24
CA ALA A 73 -4.64 -0.15 5.75
C ALA A 73 -5.04 -0.92 7.02
N THR A 74 -4.69 -2.20 7.12
CA THR A 74 -4.97 -3.00 8.32
C THR A 74 -4.15 -2.54 9.52
N ILE A 75 -2.88 -2.22 9.32
CA ILE A 75 -2.00 -1.72 10.40
C ILE A 75 -2.38 -0.29 10.79
N LEU A 76 -2.66 0.58 9.80
CA LEU A 76 -3.12 1.94 10.04
C LEU A 76 -4.44 1.96 10.84
N LYS A 77 -5.36 1.02 10.55
CA LYS A 77 -6.59 0.87 11.35
C LYS A 77 -6.29 0.58 12.82
N LYS A 78 -5.35 -0.31 13.12
CA LYS A 78 -4.96 -0.62 14.51
C LYS A 78 -4.39 0.61 15.21
N LEU A 79 -3.50 1.34 14.52
CA LEU A 79 -2.92 2.59 15.01
C LEU A 79 -4.01 3.64 15.33
N LEU A 80 -4.98 3.82 14.43
CA LEU A 80 -6.07 4.76 14.61
C LEU A 80 -7.02 4.37 15.76
N ILE A 81 -7.25 3.08 15.98
CA ILE A 81 -8.02 2.59 17.14
C ILE A 81 -7.29 2.95 18.44
N ASN A 82 -5.99 2.72 18.52
CA ASN A 82 -5.20 3.07 19.71
C ASN A 82 -5.24 4.59 19.97
N PHE A 83 -5.16 5.41 18.92
CA PHE A 83 -5.31 6.86 19.06
C PHE A 83 -6.72 7.28 19.50
N GLN A 84 -7.75 6.57 19.04
CA GLN A 84 -9.13 6.81 19.46
C GLN A 84 -9.36 6.49 20.94
N THR A 85 -8.70 5.46 21.48
CA THR A 85 -8.80 5.06 22.89
C THR A 85 -7.87 5.86 23.82
N GLY A 86 -7.05 6.77 23.27
CA GLY A 86 -6.12 7.60 24.03
C GLY A 86 -4.74 6.98 24.24
N THR A 87 -4.50 5.76 23.74
CA THR A 87 -3.21 5.08 23.81
C THR A 87 -2.32 5.58 22.66
N ILE A 88 -1.67 6.73 22.87
CA ILE A 88 -0.86 7.38 21.82
C ILE A 88 0.59 6.91 21.86
N PHE A 89 1.26 7.03 23.00
CA PHE A 89 2.66 6.62 23.15
C PHE A 89 2.72 5.20 23.70
N SER A 90 2.83 4.23 22.79
CA SER A 90 3.03 2.82 23.15
C SER A 90 4.04 2.17 22.23
N THR A 91 4.72 1.14 22.75
CA THR A 91 5.64 0.31 21.98
C THR A 91 4.95 -0.33 20.78
N GLU A 92 3.67 -0.71 20.92
CA GLU A 92 2.85 -1.20 19.82
C GLU A 92 2.70 -0.18 18.69
N ASN A 93 2.42 1.08 19.01
CA ASN A 93 2.25 2.13 18.00
C ASN A 93 3.55 2.44 17.26
N VAL A 94 4.70 2.32 17.93
CA VAL A 94 6.03 2.39 17.30
C VAL A 94 6.19 1.24 16.30
N VAL A 95 5.84 0.02 16.70
CA VAL A 95 5.90 -1.16 15.83
C VAL A 95 4.98 -1.00 14.62
N TYR A 96 3.72 -0.58 14.82
CA TYR A 96 2.79 -0.32 13.73
C TYR A 96 3.32 0.72 12.75
N THR A 97 3.88 1.82 13.24
CA THR A 97 4.44 2.87 12.38
C THR A 97 5.68 2.39 11.62
N LYS A 98 6.53 1.58 12.24
CA LYS A 98 7.67 0.92 11.56
C LYS A 98 7.20 -0.01 10.45
N ILE A 99 6.12 -0.76 10.67
CA ILE A 99 5.54 -1.64 9.65
C ILE A 99 4.96 -0.81 8.49
N ILE A 100 4.24 0.28 8.77
CA ILE A 100 3.71 1.19 7.74
C ILE A 100 4.86 1.75 6.88
N LEU A 101 5.92 2.24 7.53
CA LEU A 101 7.11 2.74 6.85
C LEU A 101 7.77 1.66 5.96
N GLY A 102 8.00 0.46 6.50
CA GLY A 102 8.56 -0.64 5.73
C GLY A 102 7.68 -1.01 4.53
N THR A 103 6.36 -1.00 4.71
CA THR A 103 5.41 -1.29 3.63
C THR A 103 5.44 -0.21 2.54
N LEU A 104 5.56 1.07 2.91
CA LEU A 104 5.71 2.17 1.94
C LEU A 104 6.99 2.03 1.12
N ILE A 105 8.10 1.65 1.75
CA ILE A 105 9.38 1.41 1.07
C ILE A 105 9.25 0.24 0.09
N VAL A 106 8.72 -0.90 0.55
CA VAL A 106 8.51 -2.08 -0.31
C VAL A 106 7.60 -1.75 -1.49
N TRP A 107 6.49 -1.07 -1.24
CA TRP A 107 5.54 -0.68 -2.27
C TRP A 107 6.18 0.24 -3.32
N THR A 108 6.94 1.26 -2.88
CA THR A 108 7.67 2.16 -3.77
C THR A 108 8.71 1.40 -4.60
N SER A 109 9.45 0.47 -3.97
CA SER A 109 10.44 -0.35 -4.66
C SER A 109 9.81 -1.25 -5.73
N ILE A 110 8.64 -1.85 -5.47
CA ILE A 110 7.92 -2.66 -6.46
C ILE A 110 7.50 -1.79 -7.65
N GLN A 111 6.93 -0.61 -7.40
CA GLN A 111 6.53 0.31 -8.47
C GLN A 111 7.72 0.78 -9.31
N PHE A 112 8.86 1.07 -8.67
CA PHE A 112 10.07 1.46 -9.37
C PHE A 112 10.62 0.30 -10.22
N ALA A 113 10.72 -0.90 -9.64
CA ALA A 113 11.20 -2.08 -10.33
C ALA A 113 10.28 -2.47 -11.51
N SER A 114 8.96 -2.34 -11.36
CA SER A 114 8.01 -2.61 -12.44
C SER A 114 8.14 -1.61 -13.58
N ALA A 115 8.27 -0.31 -13.28
CA ALA A 115 8.51 0.69 -14.30
C ALA A 115 9.82 0.43 -15.05
N PHE A 116 10.90 0.11 -14.32
CA PHE A 116 12.19 -0.28 -14.89
C PHE A 116 12.07 -1.45 -15.85
N PHE A 117 11.43 -2.53 -15.38
CA PHE A 117 11.27 -3.74 -16.16
C PHE A 117 10.41 -3.51 -17.42
N LEU A 118 9.31 -2.77 -17.30
CA LEU A 118 8.41 -2.50 -18.43
C LEU A 118 9.02 -1.56 -19.46
N SER A 119 9.78 -0.54 -19.01
CA SER A 119 10.53 0.35 -19.88
C SER A 119 11.64 -0.39 -20.65
N TYR A 120 12.36 -1.31 -20.00
CA TYR A 120 13.37 -2.15 -20.65
C TYR A 120 12.79 -3.01 -21.80
N LEU A 121 11.52 -3.41 -21.70
CA LEU A 121 10.85 -4.23 -22.70
C LEU A 121 10.30 -3.44 -23.90
N ASP A 122 10.47 -2.11 -23.94
CA ASP A 122 10.00 -1.20 -25.00
C ASP A 122 8.54 -1.41 -25.40
N LEU A 123 7.71 -1.73 -24.41
CA LEU A 123 6.27 -1.95 -24.61
C LEU A 123 5.57 -0.60 -24.75
N LYS A 124 5.55 -0.04 -25.97
CA LYS A 124 4.93 1.25 -26.33
C LYS A 124 3.54 1.51 -25.73
N ASN A 125 2.72 0.48 -25.53
CA ASN A 125 1.35 0.62 -25.00
C ASN A 125 1.22 0.44 -23.47
N VAL A 126 2.29 0.02 -22.78
CA VAL A 126 2.30 -0.21 -21.31
C VAL A 126 3.27 0.77 -20.62
N SER A 127 4.29 1.24 -21.35
CA SER A 127 5.24 2.26 -20.92
C SER A 127 4.55 3.54 -20.43
N ASP A 128 3.48 3.98 -21.10
CA ASP A 128 2.75 5.20 -20.72
C ASP A 128 2.01 5.06 -19.37
N LEU A 129 1.75 3.84 -18.91
CA LEU A 129 1.12 3.54 -17.61
C LEU A 129 2.12 3.53 -16.44
N TYR A 130 3.41 3.43 -16.75
CA TYR A 130 4.51 3.41 -15.81
C TYR A 130 5.62 4.33 -16.34
N ASP A 131 5.27 5.59 -16.56
CA ASP A 131 6.25 6.57 -17.01
C ASP A 131 7.29 6.76 -15.90
N PHE A 132 8.55 6.92 -16.29
CA PHE A 132 9.68 7.03 -15.35
C PHE A 132 9.77 8.40 -14.68
N SER A 133 8.65 9.10 -14.55
CA SER A 133 8.63 10.44 -14.01
C SER A 133 8.81 10.41 -12.50
N LEU A 134 9.79 11.17 -12.01
CA LEU A 134 9.97 11.41 -10.58
C LEU A 134 8.73 12.05 -9.94
N SER A 135 7.83 12.69 -10.72
CA SER A 135 6.54 13.20 -10.22
C SER A 135 5.68 12.08 -9.65
N ASP A 136 5.76 10.88 -10.22
CA ASP A 136 4.84 9.79 -9.93
C ASP A 136 5.21 9.09 -8.62
N TYR A 137 6.46 9.29 -8.16
CA TYR A 137 6.99 8.82 -6.89
C TYR A 137 7.05 9.91 -5.81
N PHE A 138 6.75 11.17 -6.14
CA PHE A 138 6.82 12.29 -5.19
C PHE A 138 5.91 12.06 -3.99
N ILE A 139 4.67 11.62 -4.24
CA ILE A 139 3.70 11.32 -3.18
C ILE A 139 4.25 10.22 -2.26
N ASN A 140 4.90 9.20 -2.82
CA ASN A 140 5.50 8.10 -2.06
C ASN A 140 6.59 8.64 -1.13
N GLY A 141 7.47 9.50 -1.65
CA GLY A 141 8.50 10.17 -0.86
C GLY A 141 7.92 10.98 0.30
N VAL A 142 6.86 11.77 0.04
CA VAL A 142 6.17 12.54 1.09
C VAL A 142 5.59 11.61 2.16
N LEU A 143 4.91 10.53 1.77
CA LEU A 143 4.33 9.57 2.72
C LEU A 143 5.41 8.87 3.57
N ILE A 144 6.55 8.52 2.97
CA ILE A 144 7.70 7.94 3.69
C ILE A 144 8.23 8.93 4.73
N ILE A 145 8.40 10.21 4.36
CA ILE A 145 8.85 11.25 5.30
C ILE A 145 7.87 11.41 6.47
N ILE A 146 6.57 11.44 6.19
CA ILE A 146 5.54 11.52 7.24
C ILE A 146 5.63 10.31 8.18
N ALA A 147 5.75 9.10 7.63
CA ALA A 147 5.87 7.88 8.43
C ALA A 147 7.16 7.85 9.26
N LEU A 148 8.27 8.35 8.73
CA LEU A 148 9.54 8.52 9.46
C LEU A 148 9.39 9.49 10.64
N LEU A 149 8.80 10.66 10.40
CA LEU A 149 8.58 11.66 11.45
C LEU A 149 7.64 11.12 12.53
N ALA A 150 6.54 10.46 12.14
CA ALA A 150 5.62 9.84 13.08
C ALA A 150 6.32 8.78 13.95
N LYS A 151 7.18 7.95 13.35
CA LYS A 151 8.00 6.98 14.10
C LYS A 151 8.87 7.68 15.13
N MET A 152 9.63 8.71 14.73
CA MET A 152 10.53 9.44 15.63
C MET A 152 9.78 10.08 16.80
N VAL A 153 8.61 10.69 16.54
CA VAL A 153 7.78 11.32 17.56
C VAL A 153 7.26 10.27 18.55
N LEU A 154 6.77 9.12 18.05
CA LEU A 154 6.28 8.04 18.91
C LEU A 154 7.38 7.40 19.75
N GLU A 155 8.56 7.15 19.16
CA GLU A 155 9.72 6.60 19.90
C GLU A 155 10.14 7.52 21.04
N LYS A 156 10.29 8.82 20.77
CA LYS A 156 10.62 9.79 21.83
C LYS A 156 9.52 9.91 22.88
N GLY A 157 8.26 9.90 22.46
CA GLY A 157 7.13 9.99 23.40
C GLY A 157 7.03 8.79 24.33
N VAL A 158 7.32 7.58 23.84
CA VAL A 158 7.39 6.37 24.69
C VAL A 158 8.51 6.47 25.72
N LEU A 159 9.69 6.94 25.33
CA LEU A 159 10.81 7.12 26.26
C LEU A 159 10.48 8.14 27.36
N LEU A 160 9.94 9.30 26.99
CA LEU A 160 9.57 10.34 27.95
C LEU A 160 8.46 9.89 28.91
N GLN A 161 7.53 9.08 28.44
CA GLN A 161 6.48 8.54 29.31
C GLN A 161 7.05 7.54 30.33
N ALA A 162 7.97 6.66 29.90
CA ALA A 162 8.64 5.73 30.81
C ALA A 162 9.47 6.46 31.89
N GLU A 163 10.23 7.49 31.49
CA GLU A 163 10.99 8.32 32.44
C GLU A 163 10.09 9.03 33.47
N ASN A 164 8.94 9.53 33.04
CA ASN A 164 8.01 10.22 33.94
C ASN A 164 7.28 9.27 34.90
N ASP A 165 6.98 8.05 34.45
CA ASP A 165 6.35 7.01 35.28
C ASP A 165 7.33 6.43 36.33
N GLU A 166 8.65 6.54 36.13
CA GLU A 166 9.68 6.17 37.11
C GLU A 166 9.91 7.23 38.21
N ILE A 167 9.46 8.47 38.01
CA ILE A 167 9.68 9.61 38.92
C ILE A 167 8.55 9.75 39.97
N ILE A 168 7.39 9.12 39.77
CA ILE A 168 6.21 9.16 40.66
C ILE A 168 6.22 7.95 41.61
#